data_AF-A0A6I3X742-F1
#
_entry.id   AF-A0A6I3X742-F1
#
_cell.length_a   1.000
_cell.length_b   1.000
_cell.length_c   1.000
_cell.angle_alpha   90.00
_cell.angle_beta   90.00
_cell.angle_gamma   90.00
#
_symmetry.space_group_name_H-M   'P 1'
#
loop_
_entity.id
_entity.type
_entity.pdbx_description
1 polymer ?
#
loop_
_entity_poly.entity_id
_entity_poly.type
_entity_poly.pdbx_seq_one_letter_code
_entity_poly.pdbx_strand_id
1 'polypeptide(L)'
;MALTLFPLSFIALFAWSTAGSTTGNTSDPIRAAIWLWLGGHLVPFKLALSSGFSSGALTYLPLGAVIFPWLAIRSGYRRASEYLSNSRGARSFIVIWYTSIATIAALLSQSTNIKPNIILTPIFVLIISLSATIGYQAKFFERFKLLAYSFLALLGLVIILIAISLSTHFQIVKSLAIVIQPGIMGGILFTLLQLLYLPNMALAGISYLFGTGFSLGLGTLISPTNLDINSLPAIPILGALPTSEHPLLLITLIAALAIILINQLAIFRKFGPFEVRQGEVIKSVTPLLGVLIVLSYFAGGTLLTQDMNPVGITWWKLPTVFALIQLVALIFGLYLPKLVKKIKAHKSEL
;
A
#
# COMPACT_ATOMS: atom_id res chain seq x y z
N MET A 1 -13.40 12.24 -11.88
CA MET A 1 -13.76 11.17 -12.83
C MET A 1 -13.16 11.42 -14.20
N ALA A 2 -13.55 12.49 -14.92
CA ALA A 2 -13.02 12.78 -16.26
C ALA A 2 -11.47 12.84 -16.31
N LEU A 3 -10.85 13.50 -15.33
CA LEU A 3 -9.38 13.64 -15.26
C LEU A 3 -8.58 12.33 -15.13
N THR A 4 -9.22 11.21 -14.78
CA THR A 4 -8.53 9.92 -14.60
C THR A 4 -9.08 8.83 -15.50
N LEU A 5 -10.40 8.74 -15.66
CA LEU A 5 -11.02 7.73 -16.52
C LEU A 5 -10.79 8.02 -18.01
N PHE A 6 -10.82 9.29 -18.43
CA PHE A 6 -10.69 9.63 -19.85
C PHE A 6 -9.28 9.33 -20.42
N PRO A 7 -8.18 9.69 -19.72
CA PRO A 7 -6.84 9.21 -20.13
C PRO A 7 -6.73 7.69 -20.17
N LEU A 8 -7.32 6.98 -19.19
CA LEU A 8 -7.34 5.52 -19.17
C LEU A 8 -8.12 4.94 -20.35
N SER A 9 -9.22 5.57 -20.77
CA SER A 9 -9.98 5.19 -21.96
C SER A 9 -9.16 5.31 -23.23
N PHE A 10 -8.39 6.39 -23.40
CA PHE A 10 -7.47 6.53 -24.54
C PHE A 10 -6.35 5.50 -24.50
N ILE A 11 -5.73 5.30 -23.34
CA ILE A 11 -4.67 4.30 -23.17
C ILE A 11 -5.20 2.90 -23.51
N ALA A 12 -6.38 2.54 -22.99
CA ALA A 12 -6.99 1.24 -23.25
C ALA A 12 -7.36 1.07 -24.74
N LEU A 13 -7.92 2.10 -25.38
CA LEU A 13 -8.24 2.08 -26.81
C LEU A 13 -7.00 1.89 -27.66
N PHE A 14 -5.91 2.61 -27.36
CA PHE A 14 -4.68 2.56 -28.11
C PHE A 14 -3.91 1.23 -27.88
N ALA A 15 -3.89 0.74 -26.64
CA ALA A 15 -3.31 -0.57 -26.33
C ALA A 15 -4.07 -1.69 -27.05
N TRP A 16 -5.40 -1.62 -27.08
CA TRP A 16 -6.24 -2.59 -27.77
C TRP A 16 -6.04 -2.54 -29.29
N SER A 17 -5.99 -1.34 -29.89
CA SER A 17 -5.81 -1.20 -31.35
C SER A 17 -4.43 -1.70 -31.81
N THR A 18 -3.41 -1.56 -30.98
CA THR A 18 -2.04 -2.01 -31.28
C THR A 18 -1.81 -3.49 -30.98
N ALA A 19 -2.63 -4.11 -30.12
CA ALA A 19 -2.54 -5.54 -29.79
C ALA A 19 -3.07 -6.48 -30.90
N GLY A 20 -3.56 -5.95 -32.03
CA GLY A 20 -3.95 -6.77 -33.19
C GLY A 20 -5.17 -7.65 -32.97
N SER A 21 -6.11 -7.22 -32.13
CA SER A 21 -7.32 -7.99 -31.81
C SER A 21 -8.20 -8.21 -33.06
N THR A 22 -8.20 -9.43 -33.59
CA THR A 22 -8.98 -9.83 -34.78
C THR A 22 -10.46 -10.09 -34.50
N THR A 23 -10.88 -10.13 -33.23
CA THR A 23 -12.25 -10.54 -32.81
C THR A 23 -12.92 -9.60 -31.79
N GLY A 24 -12.31 -8.47 -31.43
CA GLY A 24 -12.76 -7.61 -30.34
C GLY A 24 -13.80 -6.57 -30.76
N ASN A 25 -14.76 -6.28 -29.88
CA ASN A 25 -15.72 -5.18 -30.06
C ASN A 25 -15.15 -3.89 -29.40
N THR A 26 -15.52 -2.71 -29.89
CA THR A 26 -15.12 -1.40 -29.32
C THR A 26 -15.54 -1.21 -27.85
N SER A 27 -16.45 -2.06 -27.34
CA SER A 27 -16.79 -2.16 -25.92
C SER A 27 -15.64 -2.66 -25.03
N ASP A 28 -14.69 -3.43 -25.58
CA ASP A 28 -13.63 -4.08 -24.80
C ASP A 28 -12.60 -3.07 -24.26
N PRO A 29 -12.10 -2.10 -25.06
CA PRO A 29 -11.31 -1.00 -24.54
C PRO A 29 -11.98 -0.19 -23.44
N ILE A 30 -13.27 0.12 -23.59
CA ILE A 30 -14.03 0.91 -22.60
C ILE A 30 -14.10 0.15 -21.28
N ARG A 31 -14.38 -1.16 -21.35
CA ARG A 31 -14.44 -2.03 -20.18
C ARG A 31 -13.07 -2.16 -19.50
N ALA A 32 -12.01 -2.32 -20.29
CA ALA A 32 -10.64 -2.34 -19.79
C ALA A 32 -10.24 -1.04 -19.08
N ALA A 33 -10.64 0.12 -19.62
CA ALA A 33 -10.43 1.41 -18.97
C ALA A 33 -11.15 1.50 -17.62
N ILE A 34 -12.39 1.02 -17.54
CA ILE A 34 -13.13 0.94 -16.28
C ILE A 34 -12.42 0.00 -15.29
N TRP A 35 -11.91 -1.15 -15.74
CA TRP A 35 -11.16 -2.07 -14.87
C TRP A 35 -9.86 -1.45 -14.37
N LEU A 36 -9.09 -0.76 -15.22
CA LEU A 36 -7.89 -0.04 -14.79
C LEU A 36 -8.24 1.06 -13.77
N TRP A 37 -9.34 1.77 -14.01
CA TRP A 37 -9.82 2.81 -13.11
C TRP A 37 -10.27 2.24 -11.76
N LEU A 38 -11.01 1.13 -11.75
CA LEU A 38 -11.40 0.40 -10.53
C LEU A 38 -10.18 -0.21 -9.81
N GLY A 39 -9.20 -0.71 -10.56
CA GLY A 39 -7.92 -1.18 -10.03
C GLY A 39 -7.15 -0.08 -9.33
N GLY A 40 -7.22 1.17 -9.82
CA GLY A 40 -6.69 2.34 -9.12
C GLY A 40 -7.43 2.72 -7.83
N HIS A 41 -8.63 2.18 -7.61
CA HIS A 41 -9.35 2.23 -6.34
C HIS A 41 -9.09 1.00 -5.46
N LEU A 42 -8.16 0.13 -5.87
CA LEU A 42 -7.85 -1.15 -5.24
C LEU A 42 -9.04 -2.12 -5.20
N VAL A 43 -10.04 -1.95 -6.07
CA VAL A 43 -11.21 -2.83 -6.11
C VAL A 43 -10.77 -4.23 -6.56
N PRO A 44 -11.02 -5.29 -5.77
CA PRO A 44 -10.56 -6.63 -6.13
C PRO A 44 -11.40 -7.24 -7.25
N PHE A 45 -10.77 -8.05 -8.10
CA PHE A 45 -11.41 -8.76 -9.20
C PHE A 45 -11.37 -10.27 -9.00
N LYS A 46 -12.45 -10.94 -9.38
CA LYS A 46 -12.47 -12.39 -9.59
C LYS A 46 -12.22 -12.67 -11.07
N LEU A 47 -11.37 -13.66 -11.34
CA LEU A 47 -10.97 -14.05 -12.68
C LEU A 47 -11.44 -15.47 -12.96
N ALA A 48 -12.22 -15.64 -14.03
CA ALA A 48 -12.46 -16.96 -14.61
C ALA A 48 -11.46 -17.14 -15.74
N LEU A 49 -10.50 -18.03 -15.51
CA LEU A 49 -9.52 -18.45 -16.51
C LEU A 49 -10.19 -19.47 -17.46
N SER A 50 -9.63 -19.64 -18.65
CA SER A 50 -10.13 -20.59 -19.66
C SER A 50 -10.26 -22.01 -19.10
N SER A 51 -11.12 -22.82 -19.73
CA SER A 51 -11.43 -24.19 -19.33
C SER A 51 -10.16 -25.02 -19.06
N GLY A 52 -9.98 -25.46 -17.82
CA GLY A 52 -8.83 -26.25 -17.35
C GLY A 52 -8.02 -25.61 -16.23
N PHE A 53 -8.19 -24.32 -15.94
CA PHE A 53 -7.47 -23.62 -14.86
C PHE A 53 -8.40 -23.30 -13.67
N SER A 54 -7.86 -23.39 -12.45
CA SER A 54 -8.52 -22.98 -11.21
C SER A 54 -8.93 -21.50 -11.28
N SER A 55 -10.10 -21.13 -10.76
CA SER A 55 -10.52 -19.73 -10.68
C SER A 55 -9.47 -18.86 -9.97
N GLY A 56 -9.15 -17.70 -10.55
CA GLY A 56 -8.14 -16.78 -10.08
C GLY A 56 -8.70 -15.52 -9.41
N ALA A 57 -7.81 -14.68 -8.90
CA ALA A 57 -8.17 -13.37 -8.37
C ALA A 57 -7.08 -12.34 -8.62
N LEU A 58 -7.49 -11.07 -8.74
CA LEU A 58 -6.59 -9.93 -8.77
C LEU A 58 -6.92 -9.03 -7.58
N THR A 59 -6.19 -9.22 -6.49
CA THR A 59 -6.34 -8.45 -5.25
C THR A 59 -5.04 -7.76 -4.84
N TYR A 60 -3.88 -8.28 -5.26
CA TYR A 60 -2.62 -7.55 -5.20
C TYR A 60 -2.61 -6.49 -6.30
N LEU A 61 -3.00 -5.26 -5.94
CA LEU A 61 -3.19 -4.12 -6.84
C LEU A 61 -2.17 -3.00 -6.55
N PRO A 62 -1.86 -2.14 -7.53
CA PRO A 62 -0.82 -1.13 -7.39
C PRO A 62 -1.26 0.00 -6.45
N LEU A 63 -0.66 0.06 -5.26
CA LEU A 63 -0.92 1.09 -4.25
C LEU A 63 -0.60 2.50 -4.78
N GLY A 64 0.39 2.64 -5.66
CA GLY A 64 0.75 3.92 -6.27
C GLY A 64 -0.37 4.50 -7.15
N ALA A 65 -1.24 3.66 -7.71
CA ALA A 65 -2.32 4.14 -8.55
C ALA A 65 -3.45 4.85 -7.77
N VAL A 66 -3.53 4.68 -6.45
CA VAL A 66 -4.52 5.36 -5.58
C VAL A 66 -4.38 6.87 -5.61
N ILE A 67 -3.18 7.39 -5.89
CA ILE A 67 -2.94 8.83 -5.95
C ILE A 67 -3.84 9.53 -6.99
N PHE A 68 -4.12 8.87 -8.11
CA PHE A 68 -4.91 9.45 -9.20
C PHE A 68 -6.38 9.69 -8.82
N PRO A 69 -7.16 8.67 -8.39
CA PRO A 69 -8.52 8.92 -7.95
C PRO A 69 -8.56 9.81 -6.71
N TRP A 70 -7.60 9.69 -5.79
CA TRP A 70 -7.53 10.55 -4.60
C TRP A 70 -7.38 12.03 -4.98
N LEU A 71 -6.46 12.37 -5.90
CA LEU A 71 -6.28 13.75 -6.39
C LEU A 71 -7.51 14.24 -7.15
N ALA A 72 -8.12 13.40 -7.96
CA ALA A 72 -9.33 13.74 -8.70
C ALA A 72 -10.51 14.06 -7.75
N ILE A 73 -10.70 13.27 -6.70
CA ILE A 73 -11.72 13.50 -5.68
C ILE A 73 -11.39 14.76 -4.89
N ARG A 74 -10.15 14.93 -4.44
CA ARG A 74 -9.72 16.10 -3.67
C ARG A 74 -9.89 17.41 -4.44
N SER A 75 -9.55 17.41 -5.73
CA SER A 75 -9.80 18.53 -6.64
C SER A 75 -11.29 18.83 -6.80
N GLY A 76 -12.13 17.80 -6.95
CA GLY A 76 -13.58 17.95 -7.03
C GLY A 76 -14.19 18.51 -5.74
N TYR A 77 -13.74 18.01 -4.59
CA TYR A 77 -14.15 18.47 -3.27
C TYR A 77 -13.80 19.93 -3.01
N ARG A 78 -12.58 20.38 -3.35
CA ARG A 78 -12.17 21.78 -3.18
C ARG A 78 -13.08 22.72 -3.96
N ARG A 79 -13.30 22.43 -5.25
CA ARG A 79 -14.21 23.20 -6.11
C ARG A 79 -15.64 23.22 -5.60
N ALA A 80 -16.18 22.07 -5.20
CA ALA A 80 -17.53 21.97 -4.66
C ALA A 80 -17.68 22.72 -3.33
N SER A 81 -16.68 22.66 -2.45
CA SER A 81 -16.69 23.37 -1.16
C SER A 81 -16.64 24.89 -1.34
N GLU A 82 -15.86 25.38 -2.31
CA GLU A 82 -15.78 26.80 -2.65
C GLU A 82 -17.11 27.29 -3.23
N TYR A 83 -17.68 26.55 -4.18
CA TYR A 83 -18.95 26.91 -4.81
C TYR A 83 -20.14 26.90 -3.84
N LEU A 84 -20.26 25.86 -3.02
CA LEU A 84 -21.39 25.70 -2.09
C LEU A 84 -21.23 26.52 -0.80
N SER A 85 -20.05 27.09 -0.54
CA SER A 85 -19.67 27.68 0.76
C SER A 85 -19.97 26.77 1.96
N ASN A 86 -20.05 25.45 1.73
CA ASN A 86 -20.45 24.46 2.72
C ASN A 86 -19.61 23.19 2.55
N SER A 87 -18.49 23.12 3.27
CA SER A 87 -17.56 21.98 3.20
C SER A 87 -18.19 20.65 3.60
N ARG A 88 -19.12 20.65 4.56
CA ARG A 88 -19.82 19.41 4.97
C ARG A 88 -20.74 18.91 3.87
N GLY A 89 -21.53 19.80 3.27
CA GLY A 89 -22.40 19.49 2.13
C GLY A 89 -21.60 19.01 0.92
N ALA A 90 -20.51 19.71 0.57
CA ALA A 90 -19.63 19.33 -0.53
C ALA A 90 -18.98 17.95 -0.32
N ARG A 91 -18.55 17.64 0.91
CA ARG A 91 -18.01 16.32 1.26
C ARG A 91 -19.05 15.23 1.04
N SER A 92 -20.26 15.37 1.60
CA SER A 92 -21.32 14.38 1.43
C SER A 92 -21.69 14.19 -0.04
N PHE A 93 -21.85 15.29 -0.78
CA PHE A 93 -22.16 15.25 -2.21
C PHE A 93 -21.12 14.47 -3.01
N ILE A 94 -19.83 14.81 -2.87
CA ILE A 94 -18.74 14.15 -3.60
C ILE A 94 -18.63 12.67 -3.23
N VAL A 95 -18.66 12.34 -1.93
CA VAL A 95 -18.52 10.95 -1.48
C VAL A 95 -19.67 10.08 -1.99
N ILE A 96 -20.92 10.55 -1.88
CA ILE A 96 -22.10 9.81 -2.32
C ILE A 96 -22.04 9.57 -3.83
N TRP A 97 -21.92 10.64 -4.62
CA TRP A 97 -21.97 10.51 -6.08
C TRP A 97 -20.80 9.72 -6.64
N TYR A 98 -19.58 9.96 -6.14
CA TYR A 98 -18.40 9.25 -6.62
C TYR A 98 -18.48 7.74 -6.31
N THR A 99 -18.96 7.39 -5.11
CA THR A 99 -19.13 5.98 -4.70
C THR A 99 -20.23 5.29 -5.51
N SER A 100 -21.37 5.97 -5.73
CA SER A 100 -22.46 5.45 -6.57
C SER A 100 -22.01 5.21 -8.00
N ILE A 101 -21.31 6.18 -8.60
CA ILE A 101 -20.78 6.06 -9.96
C ILE A 101 -19.78 4.90 -10.06
N ALA A 102 -18.87 4.76 -9.11
CA ALA A 102 -17.90 3.66 -9.11
C ALA A 102 -18.59 2.30 -8.99
N THR A 103 -19.63 2.21 -8.18
CA THR A 103 -20.43 0.99 -7.99
C THR A 103 -21.18 0.63 -9.27
N ILE A 104 -21.82 1.60 -9.92
CA ILE A 104 -22.48 1.43 -11.23
C ILE A 104 -21.45 0.99 -12.28
N ALA A 105 -20.27 1.62 -12.33
CA ALA A 105 -19.21 1.24 -13.26
C ALA A 105 -18.73 -0.21 -13.03
N ALA A 106 -18.61 -0.65 -11.77
CA ALA A 106 -18.27 -2.03 -11.43
C ALA A 106 -19.37 -3.04 -11.83
N LEU A 107 -20.64 -2.64 -11.77
CA LEU A 107 -21.77 -3.44 -12.23
C LEU A 107 -21.80 -3.57 -13.76
N LEU A 108 -21.67 -2.44 -14.47
CA LEU A 108 -21.75 -2.40 -15.93
C LEU A 108 -20.52 -3.01 -16.62
N SER A 109 -19.37 -3.08 -15.94
CA SER A 109 -18.12 -3.62 -16.51
C SER A 109 -17.91 -5.12 -16.29
N GLN A 110 -18.86 -5.84 -15.70
CA GLN A 110 -18.77 -7.30 -15.49
C GLN A 110 -18.66 -8.05 -16.82
N SER A 111 -17.72 -9.00 -16.95
CA SER A 111 -17.65 -9.93 -18.08
C SER A 111 -17.66 -11.39 -17.63
N THR A 112 -17.66 -12.32 -18.58
CA THR A 112 -17.56 -13.77 -18.30
C THR A 112 -16.26 -14.08 -17.55
N ASN A 113 -15.16 -13.45 -17.96
CA ASN A 113 -13.81 -13.75 -17.48
C ASN A 113 -13.34 -12.82 -16.35
N ILE A 114 -13.82 -11.59 -16.29
CA ILE A 114 -13.34 -10.57 -15.34
C ILE A 114 -14.53 -9.95 -14.61
N LYS A 115 -14.55 -10.14 -13.29
CA LYS A 115 -15.65 -9.70 -12.43
C LYS A 115 -15.14 -8.81 -11.29
N PRO A 116 -15.26 -7.48 -11.40
CA PRO A 116 -15.02 -6.58 -10.27
C PRO A 116 -15.93 -6.94 -9.07
N ASN A 117 -15.43 -6.84 -7.84
CA ASN A 117 -16.23 -7.15 -6.66
C ASN A 117 -17.19 -6.01 -6.30
N ILE A 118 -18.45 -6.14 -6.71
CA ILE A 118 -19.50 -5.13 -6.51
C ILE A 118 -19.79 -4.80 -5.04
N ILE A 119 -19.57 -5.75 -4.13
CA ILE A 119 -19.85 -5.56 -2.69
C ILE A 119 -18.73 -4.73 -2.05
N LEU A 120 -17.48 -4.99 -2.44
CA LEU A 120 -16.31 -4.29 -1.90
C LEU A 120 -16.06 -2.95 -2.58
N THR A 121 -16.49 -2.76 -3.84
CA THR A 121 -16.38 -1.48 -4.56
C THR A 121 -16.80 -0.27 -3.73
N PRO A 122 -18.04 -0.20 -3.18
CA PRO A 122 -18.46 0.97 -2.43
C PRO A 122 -17.60 1.21 -1.19
N ILE A 123 -17.16 0.15 -0.50
CA ILE A 123 -16.33 0.25 0.72
C ILE A 123 -14.98 0.89 0.39
N PHE A 124 -14.31 0.40 -0.65
CA PHE A 124 -12.95 0.83 -1.01
C PHE A 124 -12.97 2.27 -1.53
N VAL A 125 -13.93 2.58 -2.39
CA VAL A 125 -14.12 3.92 -2.95
C VAL A 125 -14.53 4.92 -1.88
N LEU A 126 -15.35 4.51 -0.91
CA LEU A 126 -15.75 5.36 0.21
C LEU A 126 -14.54 5.72 1.09
N ILE A 127 -13.67 4.76 1.42
CA ILE A 127 -12.45 5.02 2.20
C ILE A 127 -11.56 6.03 1.48
N ILE A 128 -11.28 5.82 0.19
CA ILE A 128 -10.48 6.73 -0.62
C ILE A 128 -11.13 8.12 -0.67
N SER A 129 -12.45 8.18 -0.93
CA SER A 129 -13.19 9.43 -1.03
C SER A 129 -13.20 10.21 0.28
N LEU A 130 -13.46 9.55 1.41
CA LEU A 130 -13.40 10.21 2.72
C LEU A 130 -11.99 10.73 2.99
N SER A 131 -10.95 9.93 2.72
CA SER A 131 -9.55 10.34 2.93
C SER A 131 -9.17 11.56 2.07
N ALA A 132 -9.72 11.69 0.86
CA ALA A 132 -9.46 12.79 -0.05
C ALA A 132 -10.10 14.12 0.39
N THR A 133 -11.14 14.04 1.24
CA THR A 133 -11.86 15.21 1.79
C THR A 133 -11.33 15.67 3.16
N ILE A 134 -10.31 15.00 3.71
CA ILE A 134 -9.72 15.35 5.01
C ILE A 134 -8.86 16.62 4.89
N GLY A 135 -9.03 17.53 5.85
CA GLY A 135 -8.17 18.69 6.06
C GLY A 135 -6.89 18.31 6.82
N TYR A 136 -5.88 17.78 6.13
CA TYR A 136 -4.61 17.34 6.73
C TYR A 136 -3.78 18.46 7.41
N GLN A 137 -4.17 19.72 7.23
CA GLN A 137 -3.55 20.88 7.89
C GLN A 137 -4.07 21.13 9.33
N ALA A 138 -5.11 20.39 9.76
CA ALA A 138 -5.65 20.56 11.10
C ALA A 138 -4.62 20.22 12.19
N LYS A 139 -4.65 20.95 13.32
CA LYS A 139 -3.77 20.72 14.50
C LYS A 139 -3.81 19.27 15.00
N PHE A 140 -4.92 18.58 14.78
CA PHE A 140 -5.06 17.15 15.07
C PHE A 140 -3.92 16.33 14.46
N PHE A 141 -3.48 16.62 13.23
CA PHE A 141 -2.45 15.83 12.53
C PHE A 141 -1.03 16.07 13.04
N GLU A 142 -0.78 17.13 13.83
CA GLU A 142 0.55 17.41 14.36
C GLU A 142 1.10 16.30 15.25
N ARG A 143 0.21 15.58 15.94
CA ARG A 143 0.57 14.44 16.78
C ARG A 143 1.14 13.24 16.00
N PHE A 144 0.87 13.16 14.69
CA PHE A 144 1.31 12.05 13.84
C PHE A 144 2.49 12.43 12.94
N LYS A 145 2.83 13.72 12.83
CA LYS A 145 3.82 14.23 11.86
C LYS A 145 5.14 13.47 11.94
N LEU A 146 5.68 13.29 13.14
CA LEU A 146 6.98 12.62 13.34
C LEU A 146 6.95 11.19 12.79
N LEU A 147 6.03 10.35 13.29
CA LEU A 147 5.92 8.96 12.87
C LEU A 147 5.56 8.83 11.38
N ALA A 148 4.68 9.69 10.86
CA ALA A 148 4.31 9.70 9.45
C ALA A 148 5.51 10.06 8.55
N TYR A 149 6.28 11.09 8.90
CA TYR A 149 7.47 11.48 8.13
C TYR A 149 8.59 10.44 8.26
N SER A 150 8.80 9.86 9.44
CA SER A 150 9.75 8.75 9.61
C SER A 150 9.36 7.55 8.74
N PHE A 151 8.08 7.20 8.67
CA PHE A 151 7.59 6.12 7.81
C PHE A 151 7.77 6.43 6.32
N LEU A 152 7.47 7.66 5.89
CA LEU A 152 7.73 8.11 4.52
C LEU A 152 9.22 8.10 4.18
N ALA A 153 10.09 8.48 5.12
CA ALA A 153 11.54 8.42 4.95
C ALA A 153 12.03 6.98 4.80
N LEU A 154 11.50 6.03 5.59
CA LEU A 154 11.77 4.60 5.43
C LEU A 154 11.33 4.10 4.05
N LEU A 155 10.12 4.43 3.60
CA LEU A 155 9.65 4.07 2.26
C LEU A 155 10.59 4.62 1.17
N GLY A 156 10.99 5.89 1.28
CA GLY A 156 11.93 6.51 0.34
C GLY A 156 13.30 5.82 0.33
N LEU A 157 13.83 5.48 1.51
CA LEU A 157 15.08 4.75 1.63
C LEU A 157 15.00 3.37 0.95
N VAL A 158 13.91 2.62 1.18
CA VAL A 158 13.72 1.32 0.52
C VAL A 158 13.60 1.46 -0.99
N ILE A 159 12.92 2.48 -1.50
CA ILE A 159 12.84 2.74 -2.96
C ILE A 159 14.23 3.01 -3.53
N ILE A 160 15.09 3.77 -2.83
CA ILE A 160 16.48 3.99 -3.24
C ILE A 160 17.26 2.67 -3.26
N LEU A 161 17.10 1.83 -2.23
CA LEU A 161 17.74 0.51 -2.18
C LEU A 161 17.29 -0.40 -3.34
N ILE A 162 16.00 -0.38 -3.68
CA ILE A 162 15.45 -1.10 -4.84
C ILE A 162 16.09 -0.56 -6.13
N ALA A 163 16.20 0.76 -6.29
CA ALA A 163 16.81 1.37 -7.47
C ALA A 163 18.31 1.00 -7.62
N ILE A 164 19.05 0.98 -6.51
CA ILE A 164 20.44 0.50 -6.47
C ILE A 164 20.49 -0.97 -6.88
N SER A 165 19.64 -1.82 -6.31
CA SER A 165 19.57 -3.25 -6.63
C SER A 165 19.23 -3.52 -8.10
N LEU A 166 18.27 -2.78 -8.67
CA LEU A 166 17.93 -2.89 -10.10
C LEU A 166 19.11 -2.48 -10.99
N SER A 167 19.86 -1.45 -10.59
CA SER A 167 21.01 -0.96 -11.34
C SER A 167 22.16 -1.98 -11.31
N THR A 168 22.42 -2.61 -10.16
CA THR A 168 23.46 -3.64 -10.04
C THR A 168 23.06 -4.95 -10.75
N HIS A 169 21.77 -5.29 -10.75
CA HIS A 169 21.23 -6.50 -11.41
C HIS A 169 20.68 -6.22 -12.82
N PHE A 170 21.15 -5.16 -13.50
CA PHE A 170 20.58 -4.69 -14.76
C PHE A 170 20.52 -5.77 -15.85
N GLN A 171 21.48 -6.69 -15.90
CA GLN A 171 21.46 -7.79 -16.88
C GLN A 171 20.28 -8.76 -16.65
N ILE A 172 19.95 -9.06 -15.39
CA ILE A 172 18.79 -9.90 -15.05
C ILE A 172 17.50 -9.17 -15.45
N VAL A 173 17.39 -7.89 -15.08
CA VAL A 173 16.25 -7.02 -15.43
C VAL A 173 16.03 -6.99 -16.95
N LYS A 174 17.11 -6.82 -17.72
CA LYS A 174 17.07 -6.82 -19.19
C LYS A 174 16.60 -8.17 -19.74
N SER A 175 17.15 -9.29 -19.26
CA SER A 175 16.74 -10.62 -19.70
C SER A 175 15.26 -10.89 -19.42
N LEU A 176 14.76 -10.52 -18.24
CA LEU A 176 13.35 -10.64 -17.90
C LEU A 176 12.46 -9.78 -18.82
N ALA A 177 12.91 -8.56 -19.16
CA ALA A 177 12.17 -7.68 -20.07
C ALA A 177 12.10 -8.23 -21.50
N ILE A 178 13.17 -8.87 -21.98
CA ILE A 178 13.22 -9.50 -23.30
C ILE A 178 12.24 -10.68 -23.38
N VAL A 179 12.07 -11.46 -22.30
CA VAL A 179 11.13 -12.61 -22.29
C VAL A 179 9.68 -12.20 -22.54
N ILE A 180 9.25 -11.05 -22.02
CA ILE A 180 7.86 -10.59 -22.21
C ILE A 180 7.61 -10.09 -23.66
N GLN A 181 8.65 -9.62 -24.36
CA GLN A 181 8.57 -8.99 -25.69
C GLN A 181 7.37 -8.01 -25.84
N PRO A 182 7.17 -7.04 -24.94
CA PRO A 182 5.93 -6.27 -24.89
C PRO A 182 5.75 -5.25 -26.04
N GLY A 183 6.67 -5.21 -27.03
CA GLY A 183 6.76 -4.13 -28.00
C GLY A 183 7.04 -2.76 -27.34
N ILE A 184 7.10 -1.69 -28.13
CA ILE A 184 7.39 -0.34 -27.60
C ILE A 184 6.27 0.13 -26.66
N MET A 185 5.01 0.06 -27.12
CA MET A 185 3.87 0.57 -26.35
C MET A 185 3.62 -0.27 -25.10
N GLY A 186 3.58 -1.60 -25.22
CA GLY A 186 3.45 -2.47 -24.05
C GLY A 186 4.62 -2.30 -23.09
N GLY A 187 5.85 -2.07 -23.58
CA GLY A 187 7.02 -1.78 -22.75
C GLY A 187 6.85 -0.51 -21.90
N ILE A 188 6.33 0.57 -22.51
CA ILE A 188 6.02 1.82 -21.78
C ILE A 188 4.93 1.58 -20.72
N LEU A 189 3.82 0.97 -21.11
CA LEU A 189 2.69 0.72 -20.19
C LEU A 189 3.09 -0.21 -19.04
N PHE A 190 3.89 -1.23 -19.33
CA PHE A 190 4.37 -2.16 -18.33
C PHE A 190 5.41 -1.53 -17.40
N THR A 191 6.25 -0.62 -17.90
CA THR A 191 7.15 0.19 -17.07
C THR A 191 6.34 1.11 -16.14
N LEU A 192 5.32 1.79 -16.66
CA LEU A 192 4.40 2.60 -15.85
C LEU A 192 3.72 1.76 -14.78
N LEU A 193 3.23 0.57 -15.12
CA LEU A 193 2.61 -0.34 -14.16
C LEU A 193 3.59 -0.71 -13.04
N GLN A 194 4.83 -1.06 -13.37
CA GLN A 194 5.87 -1.36 -12.39
C GLN A 194 6.15 -0.17 -11.46
N LEU A 195 6.16 1.06 -11.99
CA LEU A 195 6.28 2.27 -11.16
C LEU A 195 5.10 2.43 -10.18
N LEU A 196 3.88 2.08 -10.60
CA LEU A 196 2.71 2.13 -9.72
C LEU A 196 2.72 1.05 -8.62
N TYR A 197 3.46 -0.03 -8.82
CA TYR A 197 3.70 -1.07 -7.80
C TYR A 197 4.88 -0.75 -6.87
N LEU A 198 5.65 0.32 -7.10
CA LEU A 198 6.77 0.69 -6.22
C LEU A 198 6.36 0.82 -4.74
N PRO A 199 5.20 1.40 -4.37
CA PRO A 199 4.80 1.44 -2.96
C PRO A 199 4.53 0.05 -2.37
N ASN A 200 3.98 -0.90 -3.13
CA ASN A 200 3.83 -2.29 -2.68
C ASN A 200 5.21 -2.91 -2.42
N MET A 201 6.16 -2.71 -3.34
CA MET A 201 7.52 -3.22 -3.21
C MET A 201 8.30 -2.55 -2.08
N ALA A 202 8.07 -1.26 -1.82
CA ALA A 202 8.67 -0.57 -0.70
C ALA A 202 8.17 -1.13 0.64
N LEU A 203 6.88 -1.46 0.75
CA LEU A 203 6.34 -2.16 1.93
C LEU A 203 6.90 -3.59 2.05
N ALA A 204 7.06 -4.31 0.94
CA ALA A 204 7.73 -5.60 0.92
C ALA A 204 9.20 -5.50 1.36
N GLY A 205 9.93 -4.47 0.92
CA GLY A 205 11.30 -4.21 1.32
C GLY A 205 11.42 -3.80 2.79
N ILE A 206 10.50 -3.00 3.33
CA ILE A 206 10.44 -2.72 4.77
C ILE A 206 10.20 -4.03 5.55
N SER A 207 9.25 -4.85 5.10
CA SER A 207 8.96 -6.15 5.71
C SER A 207 10.16 -7.10 5.65
N TYR A 208 10.91 -7.08 4.54
CA TYR A 208 12.17 -7.81 4.40
C TYR A 208 13.21 -7.31 5.40
N LEU A 209 13.52 -6.00 5.41
CA LEU A 209 14.53 -5.43 6.31
C LEU A 209 14.22 -5.71 7.79
N PHE A 210 12.94 -5.66 8.19
CA PHE A 210 12.51 -5.94 9.56
C PHE A 210 12.28 -7.44 9.85
N GLY A 211 12.61 -8.32 8.91
CA GLY A 211 12.64 -9.77 9.12
C GLY A 211 11.31 -10.51 8.92
N THR A 212 10.19 -9.80 8.72
CA THR A 212 8.87 -10.43 8.50
C THR A 212 8.71 -11.03 7.10
N GLY A 213 9.49 -10.53 6.14
CA GLY A 213 9.57 -11.03 4.77
C GLY A 213 8.30 -10.80 3.95
N PHE A 214 8.30 -11.35 2.73
CA PHE A 214 7.15 -11.32 1.81
C PHE A 214 7.14 -12.59 0.96
N SER A 215 6.03 -12.83 0.27
CA SER A 215 5.83 -14.00 -0.58
C SER A 215 5.61 -13.60 -2.05
N LEU A 216 5.95 -14.49 -2.97
CA LEU A 216 5.73 -14.42 -4.41
C LEU A 216 5.05 -15.72 -4.90
N GLY A 217 4.00 -16.14 -4.20
CA GLY A 217 3.27 -17.37 -4.46
C GLY A 217 3.37 -18.40 -3.35
N LEU A 218 2.67 -19.51 -3.54
CA LEU A 218 2.54 -20.57 -2.54
C LEU A 218 3.92 -21.17 -2.19
N GLY A 219 4.17 -21.33 -0.89
CA GLY A 219 5.42 -21.93 -0.39
C GLY A 219 6.66 -21.03 -0.51
N THR A 220 6.51 -19.75 -0.85
CA THR A 220 7.63 -18.81 -0.95
C THR A 220 7.73 -17.91 0.28
N LEU A 221 8.96 -17.68 0.73
CA LEU A 221 9.28 -16.72 1.79
C LEU A 221 10.62 -16.08 1.48
N ILE A 222 10.60 -14.75 1.32
CA ILE A 222 11.78 -13.95 1.08
C ILE A 222 11.98 -13.05 2.30
N SER A 223 12.98 -13.38 3.11
CA SER A 223 13.40 -12.64 4.30
C SER A 223 14.94 -12.63 4.38
N PRO A 224 15.55 -11.82 5.25
CA PRO A 224 17.01 -11.81 5.43
C PRO A 224 17.58 -13.16 5.87
N THR A 225 16.76 -14.04 6.46
CA THR A 225 17.16 -15.34 7.03
C THR A 225 16.60 -16.55 6.28
N ASN A 226 15.73 -16.32 5.28
CA ASN A 226 15.08 -17.38 4.52
C ASN A 226 14.90 -16.90 3.08
N LEU A 227 15.40 -17.67 2.12
CA LEU A 227 15.23 -17.37 0.69
C LEU A 227 14.60 -18.58 -0.03
N ASP A 228 13.30 -18.74 0.13
CA ASP A 228 12.52 -19.81 -0.51
C ASP A 228 11.80 -19.25 -1.75
N ILE A 229 12.37 -19.50 -2.94
CA ILE A 229 11.80 -19.09 -4.23
C ILE A 229 11.76 -20.30 -5.17
N ASN A 230 10.57 -20.70 -5.61
CA ASN A 230 10.40 -21.83 -6.53
C ASN A 230 10.84 -21.47 -7.96
N SER A 231 10.35 -20.35 -8.47
CA SER A 231 10.66 -19.84 -9.80
C SER A 231 10.44 -18.34 -9.84
N LEU A 232 11.35 -17.59 -10.45
CA LEU A 232 11.21 -16.15 -10.59
C LEU A 232 10.24 -15.81 -11.74
N PRO A 233 9.10 -15.14 -11.48
CA PRO A 233 8.24 -14.66 -12.56
C PRO A 233 9.01 -13.72 -13.48
N ALA A 234 8.68 -13.73 -14.77
CA ALA A 234 9.31 -12.89 -15.78
C ALA A 234 8.93 -11.39 -15.66
N ILE A 235 9.01 -10.80 -14.47
CA ILE A 235 8.67 -9.40 -14.18
C ILE A 235 9.99 -8.65 -13.90
N PRO A 236 10.41 -7.67 -14.73
CA PRO A 236 11.72 -7.04 -14.66
C PRO A 236 12.05 -6.44 -13.29
N ILE A 237 11.08 -5.82 -12.61
CA ILE A 237 11.30 -5.23 -11.28
C ILE A 237 11.66 -6.27 -10.21
N LEU A 238 11.31 -7.54 -10.40
CA LEU A 238 11.73 -8.64 -9.52
C LEU A 238 13.21 -9.01 -9.69
N GLY A 239 13.90 -8.44 -10.68
CA GLY A 239 15.37 -8.49 -10.73
C GLY A 239 16.04 -7.79 -9.55
N ALA A 240 15.31 -7.00 -8.76
CA ALA A 240 15.82 -6.37 -7.54
C ALA A 240 15.93 -7.31 -6.33
N LEU A 241 15.40 -8.54 -6.43
CA LEU A 241 15.34 -9.48 -5.31
C LEU A 241 16.73 -9.91 -4.84
N PRO A 242 16.89 -10.22 -3.54
CA PRO A 242 18.14 -10.76 -3.03
C PRO A 242 18.42 -12.14 -3.67
N THR A 243 19.69 -12.42 -3.92
CA THR A 243 20.18 -13.69 -4.50
C THR A 243 20.71 -14.67 -3.45
N SER A 244 20.86 -14.22 -2.20
CA SER A 244 21.31 -15.01 -1.07
C SER A 244 20.72 -14.48 0.24
N GLU A 245 20.82 -15.27 1.31
CA GLU A 245 20.46 -14.83 2.65
C GLU A 245 21.43 -13.75 3.18
N HIS A 246 20.89 -12.76 3.89
CA HIS A 246 21.65 -11.65 4.46
C HIS A 246 21.20 -11.35 5.91
N PRO A 247 21.43 -12.25 6.89
CA PRO A 247 20.89 -12.11 8.25
C PRO A 247 21.27 -10.80 8.96
N LEU A 248 22.44 -10.23 8.63
CA LEU A 248 22.91 -8.96 9.18
C LEU A 248 21.96 -7.78 8.90
N LEU A 249 21.13 -7.85 7.85
CA LEU A 249 20.16 -6.79 7.55
C LEU A 249 19.08 -6.63 8.63
N LEU A 250 18.91 -7.61 9.53
CA LEU A 250 18.05 -7.47 10.71
C LEU A 250 18.50 -6.33 11.65
N ILE A 251 19.74 -5.84 11.54
CA ILE A 251 20.20 -4.64 12.26
C ILE A 251 19.33 -3.42 11.98
N THR A 252 18.62 -3.39 10.85
CA THR A 252 17.68 -2.30 10.50
C THR A 252 16.48 -2.20 11.45
N LEU A 253 16.19 -3.23 12.26
CA LEU A 253 15.22 -3.14 13.36
C LEU A 253 15.60 -2.04 14.37
N ILE A 254 16.88 -1.71 14.50
CA ILE A 254 17.35 -0.59 15.34
C ILE A 254 16.76 0.73 14.83
N ALA A 255 16.59 0.92 13.51
CA ALA A 255 15.97 2.12 12.97
C ALA A 255 14.48 2.23 13.38
N ALA A 256 13.74 1.12 13.33
CA ALA A 256 12.35 1.07 13.81
C ALA A 256 12.26 1.40 15.31
N LEU A 257 13.15 0.81 16.12
CA LEU A 257 13.27 1.13 17.54
C LEU A 257 13.58 2.61 17.77
N ALA A 258 14.56 3.17 17.05
CA ALA A 258 14.95 4.57 17.16
C ALA A 258 13.77 5.52 16.85
N ILE A 259 13.01 5.27 15.78
CA ILE A 259 11.83 6.08 15.42
C ILE A 259 10.82 6.13 16.58
N ILE A 260 10.52 4.96 17.15
CA ILE A 260 9.58 4.85 18.28
C ILE A 260 10.12 5.57 19.52
N LEU A 261 11.40 5.38 19.86
CA LEU A 261 12.02 6.04 21.02
C LEU A 261 12.07 7.56 20.86
N ILE A 262 12.39 8.06 19.67
CA ILE A 262 12.39 9.51 19.38
C ILE A 262 10.97 10.08 19.53
N ASN A 263 9.94 9.38 19.04
CA ASN A 263 8.55 9.79 19.24
C ASN A 263 8.18 9.86 20.72
N GLN A 264 8.54 8.84 21.50
CA GLN A 264 8.28 8.82 22.94
C GLN A 264 9.02 9.94 23.68
N LEU A 265 10.29 10.18 23.34
CA LEU A 265 11.08 11.26 23.90
C LEU A 265 10.46 12.63 23.59
N ALA A 266 9.98 12.84 22.36
CA ALA A 266 9.29 14.08 21.98
C ALA A 266 8.02 14.30 22.81
N ILE A 267 7.23 13.25 23.07
CA ILE A 267 6.05 13.30 23.94
C ILE A 267 6.47 13.62 25.38
N PHE A 268 7.53 13.00 25.90
CA PHE A 268 7.95 13.16 27.30
C PHE A 268 8.55 14.53 27.58
N ARG A 269 9.20 15.15 26.59
CA ARG A 269 9.67 16.54 26.69
C ARG A 269 8.52 17.54 26.70
N LYS A 270 7.39 17.20 26.07
CA LYS A 270 6.22 18.08 25.96
C LYS A 270 5.25 17.95 27.13
N PHE A 271 5.10 16.75 27.69
CA PHE A 271 4.09 16.47 28.72
C PHE A 271 4.75 15.91 30.00
N GLY A 272 4.50 16.57 31.13
CA GLY A 272 5.02 16.15 32.43
C GLY A 272 4.24 14.98 33.08
N PRO A 273 2.92 15.10 33.28
CA PRO A 273 2.13 14.09 33.97
C PRO A 273 2.15 12.72 33.28
N PHE A 274 2.16 11.66 34.07
CA PHE A 274 2.24 10.28 33.55
C PHE A 274 0.99 9.91 32.74
N GLU A 275 -0.22 10.18 33.24
CA GLU A 275 -1.46 9.80 32.51
C GLU A 275 -1.53 10.50 31.15
N VAL A 276 -1.08 11.75 31.08
CA VAL A 276 -1.05 12.53 29.83
C VAL A 276 -0.05 11.92 28.84
N ARG A 277 1.17 11.60 29.28
CA ARG A 277 2.17 10.94 28.44
C ARG A 277 1.67 9.61 27.90
N GLN A 278 1.09 8.78 28.76
CA GLN A 278 0.52 7.49 28.38
C GLN A 278 -0.59 7.67 27.33
N GLY A 279 -1.52 8.60 27.58
CA GLY A 279 -2.62 8.91 26.67
C GLY A 279 -2.15 9.40 25.30
N GLU A 280 -1.14 10.27 25.25
CA GLU A 280 -0.61 10.80 23.98
C GLU A 280 0.18 9.76 23.18
N VAL A 281 0.90 8.85 23.85
CA VAL A 281 1.53 7.71 23.16
C VAL A 281 0.48 6.80 22.51
N ILE A 282 -0.57 6.43 23.26
CA ILE A 282 -1.64 5.57 22.72
C ILE A 282 -2.35 6.26 21.55
N LYS A 283 -2.71 7.54 21.70
CA LYS A 283 -3.41 8.31 20.66
C LYS A 283 -2.56 8.57 19.41
N SER A 284 -1.24 8.64 19.53
CA SER A 284 -0.34 8.85 18.38
C SER A 284 -0.03 7.55 17.64
N VAL A 285 0.20 6.45 18.36
CA VAL A 285 0.67 5.20 17.77
C VAL A 285 -0.47 4.32 17.26
N THR A 286 -1.57 4.20 18.02
CA THR A 286 -2.67 3.28 17.67
C THR A 286 -3.27 3.55 16.28
N PRO A 287 -3.58 4.80 15.90
CA PRO A 287 -4.10 5.08 14.56
C PRO A 287 -3.10 4.73 13.46
N LEU A 288 -1.80 4.93 13.70
CA LEU A 288 -0.76 4.63 12.71
C LEU A 288 -0.52 3.14 12.54
N LEU A 289 -0.61 2.36 13.62
CA LEU A 289 -0.66 0.89 13.50
C LEU A 289 -1.88 0.44 12.70
N GLY A 290 -3.03 1.06 12.91
CA GLY A 290 -4.24 0.81 12.10
C GLY A 290 -4.02 1.12 10.62
N VAL A 291 -3.40 2.27 10.31
CA VAL A 291 -3.03 2.61 8.92
C VAL A 291 -2.03 1.60 8.35
N LEU A 292 -1.04 1.16 9.13
CA LEU A 292 -0.06 0.17 8.69
C LEU A 292 -0.69 -1.20 8.42
N ILE A 293 -1.68 -1.62 9.23
CA ILE A 293 -2.48 -2.83 8.97
C ILE A 293 -3.19 -2.70 7.63
N VAL A 294 -3.86 -1.57 7.38
CA VAL A 294 -4.59 -1.33 6.13
C VAL A 294 -3.63 -1.34 4.93
N LEU A 295 -2.51 -0.62 5.01
CA LEU A 295 -1.50 -0.62 3.96
C LEU A 295 -0.92 -2.02 3.73
N SER A 296 -0.69 -2.80 4.80
CA SER A 296 -0.16 -4.16 4.68
C SER A 296 -1.17 -5.12 4.08
N TYR A 297 -2.46 -4.94 4.37
CA TYR A 297 -3.54 -5.70 3.72
C TYR A 297 -3.56 -5.45 2.21
N PHE A 298 -3.44 -4.19 1.77
CA PHE A 298 -3.43 -3.85 0.35
C PHE A 298 -2.11 -4.17 -0.37
N ALA A 299 -1.01 -4.24 0.38
CA ALA A 299 0.28 -4.69 -0.12
C ALA A 299 0.44 -6.20 -0.15
N GLY A 300 -0.62 -6.96 0.11
CA GLY A 300 -0.67 -8.42 0.03
C GLY A 300 -1.92 -8.88 -0.71
N GLY A 301 -1.87 -10.03 -1.36
CA GLY A 301 -3.05 -10.59 -2.02
C GLY A 301 -2.75 -11.73 -2.97
N THR A 302 -3.61 -11.88 -3.97
CA THR A 302 -3.50 -12.87 -5.05
C THR A 302 -3.23 -12.13 -6.36
N LEU A 303 -2.28 -12.66 -7.14
CA LEU A 303 -1.92 -12.12 -8.44
C LEU A 303 -2.26 -13.13 -9.55
N LEU A 304 -3.44 -12.98 -10.16
CA LEU A 304 -3.94 -13.77 -11.29
C LEU A 304 -4.34 -15.21 -10.95
N THR A 305 -3.43 -16.07 -10.46
CA THR A 305 -3.67 -17.51 -10.24
C THR A 305 -3.61 -17.88 -8.76
N GLN A 306 -4.08 -19.09 -8.41
CA GLN A 306 -3.98 -19.62 -7.04
C GLN A 306 -2.54 -19.92 -6.62
N ASP A 307 -1.66 -20.26 -7.57
CA ASP A 307 -0.24 -20.47 -7.29
C ASP A 307 0.47 -19.17 -6.87
N MET A 308 -0.05 -18.04 -7.36
CA MET A 308 0.35 -16.69 -6.98
C MET A 308 -0.47 -16.17 -5.80
N ASN A 309 -0.67 -17.03 -4.79
CA ASN A 309 -1.30 -16.71 -3.52
C ASN A 309 -0.53 -17.37 -2.36
N PRO A 310 0.05 -16.61 -1.41
CA PRO A 310 0.04 -15.16 -1.30
C PRO A 310 1.17 -14.47 -2.10
N VAL A 311 0.91 -13.26 -2.58
CA VAL A 311 1.89 -12.33 -3.14
C VAL A 311 1.94 -11.06 -2.28
N GLY A 312 3.13 -10.56 -1.99
CA GLY A 312 3.36 -9.39 -1.16
C GLY A 312 3.50 -9.72 0.33
N ILE A 313 3.15 -8.77 1.20
CA ILE A 313 3.35 -8.90 2.65
C ILE A 313 2.12 -9.48 3.35
N THR A 314 2.35 -10.20 4.46
CA THR A 314 1.26 -10.63 5.34
C THR A 314 0.75 -9.46 6.16
N TRP A 315 -0.57 -9.21 6.12
CA TRP A 315 -1.21 -8.01 6.67
C TRP A 315 -0.94 -7.72 8.16
N TRP A 316 -0.70 -8.75 8.99
CA TRP A 316 -0.49 -8.59 10.43
C TRP A 316 0.98 -8.58 10.85
N LYS A 317 1.89 -9.25 10.11
CA LYS A 317 3.27 -9.48 10.56
C LYS A 317 4.04 -8.18 10.79
N LEU A 318 4.03 -7.28 9.80
CA LEU A 318 4.74 -6.01 9.86
C LEU A 318 4.17 -5.08 10.97
N PRO A 319 2.85 -4.87 11.09
CA PRO A 319 2.27 -4.16 12.22
C PRO A 319 2.62 -4.76 13.59
N THR A 320 2.66 -6.08 13.72
CA THR A 320 3.03 -6.75 14.98
C THR A 320 4.45 -6.41 15.41
N VAL A 321 5.41 -6.32 14.49
CA VAL A 321 6.78 -5.89 14.81
C VAL A 321 6.79 -4.49 15.43
N PHE A 322 6.12 -3.53 14.79
CA PHE A 322 6.02 -2.17 15.32
C PHE A 322 5.27 -2.12 16.66
N ALA A 323 4.22 -2.91 16.83
CA ALA A 323 3.47 -3.00 18.08
C ALA A 323 4.32 -3.58 19.22
N LEU A 324 5.13 -4.60 18.95
CA LEU A 324 6.05 -5.19 19.93
C LEU A 324 7.16 -4.21 20.32
N ILE A 325 7.78 -3.54 19.34
CA ILE A 325 8.77 -2.49 19.60
C ILE A 325 8.16 -1.37 20.46
N GLN A 326 6.93 -0.95 20.14
CA GLN A 326 6.20 0.05 20.91
C GLN A 326 5.93 -0.42 22.36
N LEU A 327 5.54 -1.68 22.55
CA LEU A 327 5.28 -2.26 23.87
C LEU A 327 6.56 -2.27 24.71
N VAL A 328 7.67 -2.74 24.14
CA VAL A 328 8.99 -2.75 24.79
C VAL A 328 9.38 -1.32 25.18
N ALA A 329 9.28 -0.38 24.26
CA ALA A 329 9.61 1.02 24.51
C ALA A 329 8.72 1.64 25.61
N LEU A 330 7.43 1.30 25.69
CA LEU A 330 6.55 1.72 26.78
C LEU A 330 6.97 1.15 28.14
N ILE A 331 7.30 -0.15 28.19
CA ILE A 331 7.71 -0.82 29.43
C ILE A 331 8.96 -0.14 30.00
N PHE A 332 10.01 -0.01 29.19
CA PHE A 332 11.29 0.55 29.64
C PHE A 332 11.28 2.08 29.75
N GLY A 333 10.60 2.78 28.84
CA GLY A 333 10.59 4.23 28.79
C GLY A 333 9.61 4.89 29.77
N LEU A 334 8.46 4.27 30.05
CA LEU A 334 7.38 4.90 30.81
C LEU A 334 7.08 4.19 32.14
N TYR A 335 6.84 2.87 32.10
CA TYR A 335 6.37 2.13 33.29
C TYR A 335 7.48 1.79 34.27
N LEU A 336 8.65 1.33 33.81
CA LEU A 336 9.77 0.98 34.66
C LEU A 336 10.27 2.18 35.49
N PRO A 337 10.46 3.39 34.94
CA PRO A 337 10.84 4.56 35.73
C PRO A 337 9.79 4.95 36.78
N LYS A 338 8.48 4.79 36.48
CA LYS A 338 7.40 5.05 37.44
C LYS A 338 7.46 4.06 38.60
N LEU A 339 7.66 2.77 38.31
CA LEU A 339 7.80 1.73 39.33
C LEU A 339 9.01 2.00 40.23
N VAL A 340 10.17 2.32 39.65
CA VAL A 340 11.39 2.66 40.41
C VAL A 340 11.16 3.87 41.32
N LYS A 341 10.49 4.93 40.84
CA LYS A 341 10.15 6.09 41.67
C LYS A 341 9.20 5.73 42.81
N LYS A 342 8.18 4.90 42.56
CA LYS A 342 7.23 4.42 43.57
C LYS A 342 7.93 3.60 44.66
N ILE A 343 8.83 2.70 44.28
CA ILE A 343 9.60 1.88 45.24
C ILE A 343 10.51 2.76 46.10
N LYS A 344 11.18 3.76 45.50
CA LYS A 344 12.03 4.70 46.24
C LYS A 344 11.23 5.55 47.23
N ALA A 345 10.05 6.03 46.85
CA ALA A 345 9.18 6.80 47.73
C ALA A 345 8.69 5.98 48.94
N HIS A 346 8.31 4.71 48.72
CA HIS A 346 7.90 3.83 49.81
C HIS A 346 9.05 3.53 50.79
N LYS A 347 10.29 3.41 50.30
CA LYS A 347 11.47 3.22 51.16
C LYS A 347 11.87 4.46 51.98
N SER A 348 11.43 5.66 51.61
CA SER A 348 11.70 6.88 52.39
C SER A 348 10.64 7.17 53.45
N GLU A 349 9.50 6.47 53.41
CA GLU A 349 8.42 6.57 54.40
C GLU A 349 8.58 5.55 55.55
N LEU A 350 9.42 4.53 55.35
CA LEU A 350 9.89 3.57 56.35
C LEU A 350 11.20 4.08 56.95
#